data_AF-A0A674JFW1-F1
#
_entry.id   AF-A0A674JFW1-F1
#
_cell.length_a   1.000
_cell.length_b   1.000
_cell.length_c   1.000
_cell.angle_alpha   90.00
_cell.angle_beta   90.00
_cell.angle_gamma   90.00
#
_symmetry.space_group_name_H-M   'P 1'
#
loop_
_entity.id
_entity.type
_entity.pdbx_description
1 polymer ?
#
loop_
_entity_poly.entity_id
_entity_poly.type
_entity_poly.pdbx_seq_one_letter_code
_entity_poly.pdbx_strand_id
1 'polypeptide(L)'
;SKLNRHCCKNGGTCILGSFCACPKYFTGRYCDFDERKRDCGAVLHGNWLQKDCSLCKCQIRPPLKELLVSFFLSDEDKYEEEILRILSMSSKLQPTGHIWLFTLFIFHFMV
;
A
#
# COMPACT_ATOMS: atom_id res chain seq x y z
N SER A 1 8.28 -38.33 -23.54
CA SER A 1 8.13 -37.60 -22.26
C SER A 1 6.81 -36.84 -22.28
N LYS A 2 5.88 -37.14 -21.36
CA LYS A 2 4.55 -36.50 -21.32
C LYS A 2 4.71 -35.14 -20.63
N LEU A 3 4.68 -34.04 -21.39
CA LEU A 3 4.74 -32.69 -20.82
C LEU A 3 3.52 -32.51 -19.91
N ASN A 4 3.73 -32.33 -18.61
CA ASN A 4 2.64 -32.08 -17.68
C ASN A 4 1.99 -30.74 -18.06
N ARG A 5 0.77 -30.81 -18.63
CA ARG A 5 -0.01 -29.63 -19.04
C ARG A 5 -0.45 -28.76 -17.86
N HIS A 6 -0.24 -29.21 -16.62
CA HIS A 6 -0.55 -28.50 -15.38
C HIS A 6 0.67 -28.37 -14.45
N CYS A 7 1.85 -28.05 -14.99
CA CYS A 7 3.02 -27.79 -14.14
C CYS A 7 2.93 -26.47 -13.36
N CYS A 8 2.30 -25.41 -13.89
CA CYS A 8 2.24 -24.08 -13.27
C CYS A 8 0.80 -23.59 -13.06
N LYS A 9 0.58 -22.75 -12.04
CA LYS A 9 -0.70 -22.09 -11.73
C LYS A 9 -0.67 -20.62 -12.18
N ASN A 10 -1.83 -19.95 -12.08
CA ASN A 10 -1.98 -18.49 -12.27
C ASN A 10 -1.36 -17.92 -13.56
N GLY A 11 -1.42 -18.69 -14.66
CA GLY A 11 -0.87 -18.27 -15.96
C GLY A 11 0.65 -18.37 -16.07
N GLY A 12 1.33 -19.12 -15.19
CA GLY A 12 2.75 -19.42 -15.31
C GLY A 12 3.10 -20.29 -16.52
N THR A 13 4.28 -20.07 -17.09
CA THR A 13 4.77 -20.81 -18.27
C THR A 13 5.67 -21.96 -17.86
N CYS A 14 5.40 -23.15 -18.39
CA CYS A 14 6.23 -24.33 -18.18
C CYS A 14 7.52 -24.26 -18.99
N ILE A 15 8.66 -24.27 -18.31
CA ILE A 15 9.99 -24.37 -18.92
C ILE A 15 10.52 -25.78 -18.66
N LEU A 16 11.01 -26.45 -19.71
CA LEU A 16 11.56 -27.81 -19.65
C LEU A 16 10.58 -28.85 -19.02
N GLY A 17 9.28 -28.56 -19.02
CA GLY A 17 8.24 -29.44 -18.49
C GLY A 17 8.16 -29.57 -16.97
N SER A 18 8.94 -28.80 -16.20
CA SER A 18 8.99 -28.92 -14.74
C SER A 18 9.25 -27.61 -13.99
N PHE A 19 9.89 -26.62 -14.62
CA PHE A 19 10.14 -25.31 -14.01
C PHE A 19 9.08 -24.31 -14.43
N CYS A 20 8.75 -23.36 -13.56
CA CYS A 20 7.76 -22.33 -13.83
C CYS A 20 8.39 -20.96 -13.96
N ALA A 21 8.12 -20.27 -15.08
CA ALA A 21 8.29 -18.83 -15.16
C ALA A 21 6.99 -18.14 -14.75
N CYS A 22 7.03 -17.39 -13.65
CA CYS A 22 5.85 -16.77 -13.08
C CYS A 22 5.58 -15.36 -13.65
N PRO A 23 4.31 -15.02 -13.91
CA PRO A 23 3.92 -13.67 -14.27
C PRO A 23 4.07 -12.72 -13.09
N LYS A 24 3.96 -11.41 -13.36
CA LYS A 24 4.14 -10.35 -12.35
C LYS A 24 3.22 -10.58 -11.15
N TYR A 25 3.77 -10.37 -9.95
CA TYR A 25 3.12 -10.53 -8.65
C TYR A 25 2.78 -11.97 -8.25
N PHE A 26 3.12 -12.98 -9.05
CA PHE A 26 2.99 -14.37 -8.65
C PHE A 26 4.35 -14.98 -8.34
N THR A 27 4.41 -15.75 -7.27
CA THR A 27 5.65 -16.38 -6.78
C THR A 27 5.37 -17.79 -6.28
N GLY A 28 6.44 -18.51 -5.89
CA GLY A 28 6.40 -19.93 -5.54
C GLY A 28 6.84 -20.85 -6.67
N ARG A 29 7.11 -22.12 -6.35
CA ARG A 29 7.60 -23.12 -7.32
C ARG A 29 6.63 -23.29 -8.49
N TYR A 30 5.34 -23.12 -8.23
CA TYR A 30 4.28 -23.32 -9.21
C TYR A 30 3.46 -22.04 -9.45
N CYS A 31 4.01 -20.87 -9.12
CA CYS A 31 3.33 -19.57 -9.21
C CYS A 31 2.01 -19.54 -8.42
N ASP A 32 2.00 -20.21 -7.27
CA ASP A 32 0.84 -20.47 -6.44
C ASP A 32 0.52 -19.35 -5.44
N PHE A 33 1.46 -18.44 -5.19
CA PHE A 33 1.26 -17.30 -4.30
C PHE A 33 1.04 -16.00 -5.07
N ASP A 34 -0.07 -15.31 -4.81
CA ASP A 34 -0.32 -13.94 -5.29
C ASP A 34 0.19 -12.94 -4.24
N GLU A 35 1.25 -12.21 -4.57
CA GLU A 35 1.85 -11.21 -3.68
C GLU A 35 0.90 -10.04 -3.40
N ARG A 36 -0.09 -9.78 -4.27
CA ARG A 36 -1.06 -8.70 -4.05
C ARG A 36 -2.07 -9.03 -2.97
N LYS A 37 -2.24 -10.32 -2.68
CA LYS A 37 -3.12 -10.83 -1.62
C LYS A 37 -2.36 -11.14 -0.35
N ARG A 38 -1.04 -10.89 -0.31
CA ARG A 38 -0.29 -11.02 0.94
C ARG A 38 -0.67 -9.87 1.83
N ASP A 39 -1.02 -10.18 3.07
CA ASP A 39 -1.27 -9.15 4.07
C ASP A 39 0.07 -8.69 4.65
N CYS A 40 0.24 -7.38 4.85
CA CYS A 40 1.36 -6.83 5.64
C CYS A 40 1.12 -7.03 7.15
N GLY A 41 0.68 -8.22 7.58
CA GLY A 41 0.14 -8.47 8.93
C GLY A 41 -1.38 -8.28 8.98
N ALA A 42 -1.89 -7.36 9.81
CA ALA A 42 -3.33 -7.10 9.94
C ALA A 42 -3.89 -6.15 8.85
N VAL A 43 -3.07 -5.77 7.84
CA VAL A 43 -3.40 -4.74 6.86
C VAL A 43 -3.25 -5.28 5.44
N LEU A 44 -4.32 -5.17 4.66
CA LEU A 44 -4.37 -5.49 3.24
C LEU A 44 -3.54 -4.50 2.41
N HIS A 45 -2.94 -4.96 1.31
CA HIS A 45 -2.26 -4.07 0.37
C HIS A 45 -3.19 -2.98 -0.18
N GLY A 46 -2.65 -1.76 -0.28
CA GLY A 46 -3.38 -0.57 -0.71
C GLY A 46 -4.07 0.18 0.43
N ASN A 47 -4.25 -0.45 1.60
CA ASN A 47 -4.89 0.19 2.74
C ASN A 47 -3.92 1.07 3.52
N TRP A 48 -4.48 2.15 4.06
CA TRP A 48 -3.80 3.07 4.96
C TRP A 48 -4.02 2.64 6.42
N LEU A 49 -2.97 2.80 7.22
CA LEU A 49 -2.98 2.60 8.66
C LEU A 49 -2.38 3.84 9.33
N GLN A 50 -3.05 4.34 10.37
CA GLN A 50 -2.56 5.42 11.22
C GLN A 50 -1.90 4.81 12.45
N LYS A 51 -0.63 5.12 12.69
CA LYS A 51 0.11 4.70 13.88
C LYS A 51 0.97 5.86 14.36
N ASP A 52 0.81 6.27 15.62
CA ASP A 52 1.63 7.29 16.28
C ASP A 52 1.85 8.55 15.42
N CYS A 53 0.74 9.20 15.04
CA CYS A 53 0.70 10.39 14.16
C CYS A 53 1.29 10.21 12.73
N SER A 54 1.69 9.00 12.36
CA SER A 54 2.21 8.65 11.04
C SER A 54 1.16 7.89 10.23
N LEU A 55 1.04 8.22 8.95
CA LEU A 55 0.16 7.52 8.01
C LEU A 55 1.01 6.59 7.13
N CYS A 56 0.76 5.29 7.21
CA CYS A 56 1.50 4.27 6.46
C CYS A 56 0.59 3.58 5.44
N LYS A 57 1.07 3.37 4.21
CA LYS A 57 0.39 2.56 3.20
C LYS A 57 1.11 1.23 3.03
N CYS A 58 0.40 0.12 3.20
CA CYS A 58 0.94 -1.19 2.85
C CYS A 58 0.98 -1.31 1.32
N GLN A 59 2.18 -1.28 0.73
CA GLN A 59 2.35 -1.37 -0.72
C GLN A 59 3.00 -2.70 -1.13
N ILE A 60 2.62 -3.20 -2.31
CA ILE A 60 3.30 -4.33 -2.94
C ILE A 60 4.66 -3.82 -3.39
N ARG A 61 5.74 -4.53 -3.02
CA ARG A 61 7.09 -4.17 -3.48
C ARG A 61 7.16 -4.36 -5.00
N PRO A 62 7.35 -3.29 -5.80
CA PRO A 62 7.47 -3.45 -7.24
C PRO A 62 8.84 -4.07 -7.59
N PRO A 63 8.95 -4.80 -8.71
CA PRO A 63 10.23 -5.32 -9.17
C PRO A 63 11.20 -4.16 -9.47
N LEU A 64 12.50 -4.37 -9.25
CA LEU A 64 13.57 -3.35 -9.39
C LEU A 64 13.49 -2.53 -10.70
N LYS A 65 13.11 -3.17 -11.81
CA LYS A 65 12.94 -2.51 -13.12
C LYS A 65 11.87 -1.42 -13.15
N GLU A 66 10.83 -1.55 -12.32
CA GLU A 66 9.74 -0.57 -12.23
C GLU A 66 10.03 0.52 -11.20
N LEU A 67 10.91 0.24 -10.24
CA LEU A 67 11.38 1.24 -9.28
C LEU A 67 12.13 2.39 -9.97
N LEU A 68 12.88 2.05 -11.03
CA LEU A 68 13.51 3.03 -11.92
C LEU A 68 12.45 3.88 -12.66
N VAL A 69 11.40 3.25 -13.20
CA VAL A 69 10.34 3.99 -13.91
C VAL A 69 9.57 4.92 -12.97
N SER A 70 9.24 4.48 -11.75
CA SER A 70 8.58 5.34 -10.76
C SER A 70 9.43 6.52 -10.30
N PHE A 71 10.75 6.41 -10.38
CA PHE A 71 11.67 7.50 -10.00
C PHE A 71 11.90 8.50 -11.15
N PHE A 72 11.78 8.05 -12.40
CA PHE A 72 12.12 8.85 -13.59
C PHE A 72 10.93 9.33 -14.44
N LEU A 73 9.72 8.74 -14.31
CA LEU A 73 8.56 9.03 -15.19
C LEU A 73 7.21 9.09 -14.45
N SER A 74 7.17 9.57 -13.21
CA SER A 74 5.87 9.82 -12.57
C SER A 74 5.21 11.05 -13.19
N ASP A 75 4.18 10.84 -14.01
CA ASP A 75 3.17 11.87 -14.30
C ASP A 75 2.64 12.42 -12.96
N GLU A 76 2.73 13.75 -12.80
CA GLU A 76 2.34 14.52 -11.61
C GLU A 76 0.89 14.24 -11.16
N ASP A 77 0.01 13.90 -12.10
CA ASP A 77 -1.44 13.84 -11.89
C ASP A 77 -1.90 12.75 -10.89
N LYS A 78 -1.20 11.61 -10.82
CA LYS A 78 -1.61 10.50 -9.93
C LYS A 78 -1.25 10.75 -8.47
N TYR A 79 -0.18 11.50 -8.21
CA TYR A 79 0.26 11.81 -6.86
C TYR A 79 -0.67 12.83 -6.20
N GLU A 80 -1.16 13.80 -6.95
CA GLU A 80 -2.07 14.85 -6.47
C GLU A 80 -3.40 14.30 -5.93
N GLU A 81 -4.08 13.41 -6.66
CA GLU A 81 -5.31 12.76 -6.17
C GLU A 81 -5.07 11.98 -4.86
N GLU A 82 -3.91 11.34 -4.74
CA GLU A 82 -3.57 10.52 -3.60
C GLU A 82 -3.21 11.38 -2.37
N ILE A 83 -2.52 12.52 -2.57
CA ILE A 83 -2.27 13.55 -1.56
C ILE A 83 -3.58 14.15 -1.06
N LEU A 84 -4.52 14.51 -1.94
CA LEU A 84 -5.82 15.05 -1.56
C LEU A 84 -6.63 14.07 -0.70
N ARG A 85 -6.60 12.77 -1.03
CA ARG A 85 -7.21 11.72 -0.18
C ARG A 85 -6.55 11.63 1.20
N ILE A 86 -5.21 11.62 1.25
CA ILE A 86 -4.45 11.60 2.52
C ILE A 86 -4.81 12.80 3.41
N LEU A 87 -4.88 14.00 2.83
CA LEU A 87 -5.24 15.23 3.56
C LEU A 87 -6.67 15.16 4.11
N SER A 88 -7.63 14.64 3.32
CA SER A 88 -9.01 14.45 3.78
C SER A 88 -9.16 13.47 4.94
N MET A 89 -8.29 12.45 5.03
CA MET A 89 -8.31 11.48 6.13
C MET A 89 -7.68 12.06 7.41
N SER A 90 -6.76 13.02 7.26
CA SER A 90 -6.02 13.65 8.36
C SER A 90 -6.82 14.73 9.11
N SER A 91 -7.86 15.31 8.49
CA SER A 91 -8.65 16.42 9.07
C SER A 91 -9.65 16.01 10.16
N LYS A 92 -9.61 14.77 10.66
CA LYS A 92 -10.39 14.35 11.84
C LYS A 92 -9.76 14.73 13.19
N LEU A 93 -8.77 15.62 13.22
CA LEU A 93 -8.39 16.29 14.47
C LEU A 93 -9.47 17.33 14.81
N GLN A 94 -10.51 16.91 15.52
CA GLN A 94 -11.46 17.84 16.13
C GLN A 94 -10.64 18.82 16.99
N PRO A 95 -10.68 20.14 16.75
CA PRO A 95 -10.28 21.08 17.79
C PRO A 95 -11.31 20.89 18.90
N THR A 96 -10.91 20.27 20.01
CA THR A 96 -11.74 20.21 21.21
C THR A 96 -11.98 21.65 21.65
N GLY A 97 -13.12 22.22 21.27
CA GLY A 97 -13.50 23.61 21.57
C GLY A 97 -13.45 23.97 23.06
N HIS A 98 -13.36 22.96 23.93
CA HIS A 98 -13.05 23.11 25.35
C HIS A 98 -11.73 23.84 25.62
N ILE A 99 -10.67 23.65 24.83
CA ILE A 99 -9.37 24.28 25.09
C ILE A 99 -9.47 25.81 24.97
N TRP A 100 -10.22 26.32 23.98
CA TRP A 100 -10.42 27.75 23.76
C TRP A 100 -11.33 28.40 24.82
N LEU A 101 -12.32 27.66 25.33
CA LEU A 101 -13.19 28.15 26.41
C LEU A 101 -12.45 28.20 27.75
N PHE A 102 -11.59 27.21 28.02
CA PHE A 102 -10.76 27.20 29.24
C PHE A 102 -9.75 28.34 29.26
N THR A 103 -9.12 28.68 28.13
CA THR A 103 -8.18 29.82 28.09
C THR A 103 -8.90 31.15 28.29
N LEU A 104 -10.05 31.37 27.65
CA LEU A 104 -10.88 32.57 27.87
C LEU A 104 -11.37 32.69 29.32
N PHE A 105 -11.74 31.58 29.95
CA PHE A 105 -12.15 31.55 31.35
C PHE A 105 -11.02 31.95 32.30
N ILE A 106 -9.80 31.43 32.08
CA ILE A 106 -8.61 31.80 32.88
C ILE A 106 -8.30 33.29 32.72
N PHE A 107 -8.31 33.82 31.50
CA PHE A 107 -8.03 35.25 31.25
C PHE A 107 -9.07 36.18 31.89
N HIS A 108 -10.34 35.79 31.96
CA HIS A 108 -11.39 36.59 32.59
C HIS A 108 -11.30 36.63 34.12
N PHE A 109 -10.66 35.64 34.75
CA PHE A 109 -10.51 35.57 36.21
C PHE A 109 -9.14 36.08 36.71
N MET A 110 -8.18 36.30 35.81
CA MET A 110 -6.83 36.77 36.13
C MET A 110 -6.59 38.25 35.76
N VAL A 111 -7.62 38.98 35.34
CA VAL A 111 -7.64 40.45 35.14
C VAL A 111 -8.64 41.07 36.09
#